data_AF-A0A249SVB7-F1
#
_entry.id   AF-A0A249SVB7-F1
#
_cell.length_a   1.000
_cell.length_b   1.000
_cell.length_c   1.000
_cell.angle_alpha   90.00
_cell.angle_beta   90.00
_cell.angle_gamma   90.00
#
_symmetry.space_group_name_H-M   'P 1'
#
loop_
_entity.id
_entity.type
_entity.pdbx_description
1 polymer ?
#
loop_
_entity_poly.entity_id
_entity_poly.type
_entity_poly.pdbx_seq_one_letter_code
_entity_poly.pdbx_strand_id
1 'polypeptide(L)'
;MKKKADIAAEVSATLDSLRGASRAMPGDFFFTRVQGRLQQPSSGWGYLGNIMARPLIAVPALILILLLNGWILAKQFSSNKGATVAVEQGAMQAFADEYNLQVTTFYDGEKQ
;
A
#
# COMPACT_ATOMS: atom_id res chain seq x y z
N MET A 1 66.12 -26.87 -27.40
CA MET A 1 66.00 -27.35 -26.00
C MET A 1 65.61 -26.24 -25.01
N LYS A 2 66.05 -24.98 -25.19
CA LYS A 2 65.77 -23.86 -24.26
C LYS A 2 64.28 -23.53 -24.05
N LYS A 3 63.48 -23.42 -25.12
CA LYS A 3 62.03 -23.12 -25.02
C LYS A 3 61.22 -24.07 -24.12
N LYS A 4 61.57 -25.36 -24.06
CA LYS A 4 60.85 -26.34 -23.21
C LYS A 4 61.16 -26.15 -21.73
N ALA A 5 62.37 -25.69 -21.41
CA ALA A 5 62.78 -25.38 -20.04
C ALA A 5 62.09 -24.11 -19.53
N ASP A 6 61.94 -23.09 -20.39
CA ASP A 6 61.23 -21.85 -20.04
C ASP A 6 59.74 -22.11 -19.74
N ILE A 7 59.07 -22.92 -20.58
CA ILE A 7 57.67 -23.30 -20.35
C ILE A 7 57.50 -24.09 -19.04
N ALA A 8 58.42 -25.01 -18.75
CA ALA A 8 58.38 -25.77 -17.50
C ALA A 8 58.57 -24.86 -16.27
N ALA A 9 59.44 -23.85 -16.37
CA ALA A 9 59.66 -22.87 -15.32
C ALA A 9 58.43 -21.97 -15.11
N GLU A 10 57.78 -21.51 -16.18
CA GLU A 10 56.59 -20.67 -16.13
C GLU A 10 55.36 -21.42 -15.58
N VAL A 11 55.21 -22.70 -15.95
CA VAL A 11 54.20 -23.61 -15.36
C VAL A 11 54.46 -23.81 -13.88
N SER A 12 55.71 -24.06 -13.46
CA SER A 12 56.06 -24.20 -12.05
C SER A 12 55.77 -22.92 -11.26
N ALA A 13 56.12 -21.75 -11.82
CA ALA A 13 55.84 -20.46 -11.19
C ALA A 13 54.33 -20.19 -11.05
N THR A 14 53.53 -20.60 -12.03
CA THR A 14 52.06 -20.50 -12.00
C THR A 14 51.44 -21.45 -10.97
N LEU A 15 51.99 -22.66 -10.82
CA LEU A 15 51.52 -23.60 -9.81
C LEU A 15 51.92 -23.17 -8.40
N ASP A 16 53.12 -22.59 -8.23
CA ASP A 16 53.55 -22.04 -6.95
C ASP A 16 52.74 -20.79 -6.54
N SER A 17 52.28 -19.97 -7.49
CA SER A 17 51.41 -18.82 -7.19
C SER A 17 50.01 -19.23 -6.70
N LEU A 18 49.54 -20.43 -7.07
CA LEU A 18 48.30 -21.02 -6.58
C LEU A 18 48.44 -21.75 -5.25
N ARG A 19 49.66 -21.93 -4.72
CA ARG A 19 49.95 -22.85 -3.61
C ARG A 19 49.46 -22.41 -2.22
N GLY A 20 48.79 -21.26 -2.12
CA GLY A 20 48.09 -20.80 -0.92
C GLY A 20 46.60 -20.54 -1.15
N ALA A 21 46.08 -20.84 -2.34
CA ALA A 21 44.69 -20.61 -2.69
C ALA A 21 43.79 -21.64 -1.98
N SER A 22 43.31 -21.28 -0.80
CA SER A 22 42.27 -22.05 -0.10
C SER A 22 40.88 -21.60 -0.58
N ARG A 23 39.91 -22.51 -0.50
CA ARG A 23 38.51 -22.18 -0.73
C ARG A 23 38.10 -21.09 0.25
N ALA A 24 37.68 -19.94 -0.26
CA ALA A 24 37.13 -18.88 0.58
C ALA A 24 35.91 -19.43 1.33
N MET A 25 36.05 -19.67 2.63
CA MET A 25 34.92 -20.00 3.48
C MET A 25 34.20 -18.71 3.84
N PRO A 26 32.86 -18.74 3.97
CA PRO A 26 32.16 -17.60 4.55
C PRO A 26 32.78 -17.29 5.91
N GLY A 27 33.06 -16.00 6.16
CA GLY A 27 33.58 -15.57 7.46
C GLY A 27 32.62 -15.95 8.59
N ASP A 28 33.15 -16.05 9.81
CA ASP A 28 32.37 -16.39 10.99
C ASP A 28 31.11 -15.52 11.08
N PHE A 29 29.98 -16.15 11.43
CA PHE A 29 28.66 -15.50 11.53
C PHE A 29 28.08 -14.91 10.23
N PHE A 30 28.63 -15.21 9.05
CA PHE A 30 28.04 -14.81 7.77
C PHE A 30 26.59 -15.30 7.65
N PHE A 31 26.35 -16.57 7.99
CA PHE A 31 25.02 -17.16 7.98
C PHE A 31 24.06 -16.43 8.91
N THR A 32 24.48 -16.14 10.14
CA THR A 32 23.69 -15.40 11.14
C THR A 32 23.35 -13.99 10.66
N ARG A 33 24.30 -13.30 10.01
CA ARG A 33 24.09 -11.95 9.48
C ARG A 33 23.11 -11.95 8.30
N VAL A 34 23.20 -12.93 7.40
CA VAL A 34 22.27 -13.09 6.27
C VAL A 34 20.88 -13.42 6.79
N GLN A 35 20.79 -14.37 7.72
CA GLN A 35 19.53 -14.76 8.35
C GLN A 35 18.87 -13.59 9.09
N GLY A 36 19.65 -12.79 9.83
CA GLY A 36 19.14 -11.59 10.50
C GLY A 36 18.57 -10.55 9.53
N ARG A 37 19.13 -10.42 8.31
CA ARG A 37 18.59 -9.53 7.27
C ARG A 37 17.33 -10.09 6.61
N LEU A 38 17.23 -11.40 6.44
CA LEU A 38 16.04 -12.07 5.89
C LEU A 38 14.88 -12.12 6.88
N GLN A 39 15.18 -12.24 8.17
CA GLN A 39 14.19 -12.28 9.23
C GLN A 39 13.75 -10.90 9.71
N GLN A 40 14.34 -9.80 9.22
CA GLN A 40 13.78 -8.49 9.49
C GLN A 40 12.37 -8.45 8.91
N PRO A 41 11.31 -8.47 9.74
CA PRO A 41 9.96 -8.37 9.23
C PRO A 41 9.87 -7.04 8.51
N SER A 42 9.50 -7.08 7.23
CA SER A 42 9.25 -5.90 6.42
C SER A 42 8.42 -4.91 7.23
N SER A 43 9.04 -3.76 7.50
CA SER A 43 8.61 -2.67 8.37
C SER A 43 7.09 -2.45 8.39
N GLY A 44 6.50 -2.52 9.59
CA GLY A 44 5.21 -1.93 9.97
C GLY A 44 3.94 -2.55 9.38
N TRP A 45 3.81 -2.58 8.05
CA TRP A 45 2.60 -2.98 7.35
C TRP A 45 2.37 -4.49 7.31
N GLY A 46 3.45 -5.29 7.35
CA GLY A 46 3.34 -6.76 7.37
C GLY A 46 2.71 -7.29 8.67
N TYR A 47 2.96 -6.63 9.80
CA TYR A 47 2.36 -7.01 11.09
C TYR A 47 0.89 -6.60 11.17
N LEU A 48 0.54 -5.39 10.72
CA LEU A 48 -0.86 -4.93 10.61
C LEU A 48 -1.66 -5.80 9.63
N GLY A 49 -1.07 -6.18 8.49
CA GLY A 49 -1.69 -7.08 7.52
C GLY A 49 -1.93 -8.49 8.07
N ASN A 50 -0.97 -9.04 8.82
CA ASN A 50 -1.14 -10.35 9.46
C ASN A 50 -2.15 -10.33 10.62
N ILE A 51 -2.31 -9.18 11.29
CA ILE A 51 -3.35 -8.98 12.32
C ILE A 51 -4.74 -8.83 11.69
N MET A 52 -4.89 -8.08 10.59
CA MET A 52 -6.15 -8.00 9.84
C MET A 52 -6.53 -9.32 9.16
N ALA A 53 -5.54 -10.16 8.80
CA ALA A 53 -5.79 -11.49 8.25
C ALA A 53 -6.34 -12.49 9.29
N ARG A 54 -6.38 -12.13 10.59
CA ARG A 54 -7.03 -12.96 11.61
C ARG A 54 -8.53 -12.70 11.60
N PRO A 55 -9.38 -13.71 11.34
CA PRO A 55 -10.83 -13.54 11.25
C PRO A 55 -11.44 -12.98 12.55
N LEU A 56 -10.78 -13.22 13.69
CA LEU A 56 -11.19 -12.73 15.00
C LEU A 56 -11.18 -11.18 15.12
N ILE A 57 -10.37 -10.48 14.31
CA ILE A 57 -10.18 -9.02 14.40
C ILE A 57 -10.85 -8.32 13.21
N ALA A 58 -10.88 -8.96 12.04
CA ALA A 58 -11.54 -8.42 10.85
C ALA A 58 -13.06 -8.26 11.05
N VAL A 59 -13.73 -9.27 11.63
CA VAL A 59 -15.18 -9.25 11.88
C VAL A 59 -15.61 -8.09 12.78
N PRO A 60 -15.03 -7.88 13.98
CA PRO A 60 -15.43 -6.75 14.83
C PRO A 60 -15.04 -5.40 14.21
N ALA A 61 -13.94 -5.30 13.47
CA ALA A 61 -13.58 -4.08 12.76
C ALA A 61 -14.62 -3.72 11.67
N LEU A 62 -15.07 -4.71 10.90
CA LEU A 62 -16.12 -4.53 9.90
C LEU A 62 -17.43 -4.11 10.56
N ILE A 63 -17.83 -4.79 11.65
CA ILE A 63 -19.03 -4.43 12.42
C ILE A 63 -18.93 -2.99 12.95
N LEU A 64 -17.78 -2.58 13.47
CA LEU A 64 -17.55 -1.22 13.94
C LEU A 64 -17.75 -0.18 12.82
N ILE A 65 -17.17 -0.44 11.64
CA ILE A 65 -17.36 0.41 10.46
C ILE A 65 -18.85 0.48 10.08
N LEU A 66 -19.54 -0.66 10.09
CA LEU A 66 -20.96 -0.73 9.77
C LEU A 66 -21.82 0.05 10.77
N LEU A 67 -21.52 -0.07 12.07
CA LEU A 67 -22.20 0.66 13.14
C LEU A 67 -21.96 2.16 13.04
N LEU A 68 -20.73 2.59 12.72
CA LEU A 68 -20.42 4.01 12.60
C LEU A 68 -21.21 4.65 11.45
N ASN A 69 -21.22 4.00 10.29
CA ASN A 69 -21.97 4.45 9.12
C ASN A 69 -23.48 4.37 9.36
N GLY A 70 -23.95 3.27 9.94
CA GLY A 70 -25.36 3.09 10.32
C GLY A 70 -25.84 4.11 11.34
N TRP A 71 -24.97 4.52 12.28
CA TRP A 71 -25.31 5.54 13.28
C TRP A 71 -25.43 6.93 12.66
N ILE A 72 -24.51 7.30 11.77
CA ILE A 72 -24.60 8.55 11.00
C ILE A 72 -25.91 8.59 10.22
N LEU A 73 -26.22 7.48 9.53
CA LEU A 73 -27.45 7.34 8.76
C LEU A 73 -28.70 7.41 9.68
N ALA A 74 -28.68 6.74 10.83
CA ALA A 74 -29.78 6.77 11.78
C ALA A 74 -30.02 8.17 12.39
N LYS A 75 -28.95 8.96 12.62
CA LYS A 75 -29.07 10.37 13.03
C LYS A 75 -29.65 11.24 11.92
N GLN A 76 -29.27 11.00 10.67
CA GLN A 76 -29.85 11.68 9.52
C GLN A 76 -31.34 11.33 9.38
N PHE A 77 -31.73 10.05 9.42
CA PHE A 77 -33.14 9.65 9.36
C PHE A 77 -33.98 10.14 10.54
N SER A 78 -33.42 10.15 11.75
CA SER A 78 -34.13 10.65 12.94
C SER A 78 -34.29 12.18 12.91
N SER A 79 -33.34 12.91 12.30
CA SER A 79 -33.50 14.36 12.02
C SER A 79 -34.42 14.62 10.82
N ASN A 80 -34.46 13.71 9.85
CA ASN A 80 -35.20 13.83 8.59
C ASN A 80 -36.52 13.04 8.59
N LYS A 81 -37.36 13.15 9.64
CA LYS A 81 -38.78 12.79 9.51
C LYS A 81 -39.53 13.60 8.42
N GLY A 82 -38.86 14.56 7.76
CA GLY A 82 -39.35 15.25 6.57
C GLY A 82 -38.33 15.44 5.44
N ALA A 83 -37.23 14.67 5.37
CA ALA A 83 -36.16 14.96 4.40
C ALA A 83 -35.57 13.72 3.70
N THR A 84 -36.46 12.86 3.23
CA THR A 84 -36.20 12.03 2.04
C THR A 84 -36.19 12.86 0.75
N VAL A 85 -36.71 14.09 0.78
CA VAL A 85 -36.71 15.02 -0.38
C VAL A 85 -35.41 15.84 -0.48
N ALA A 86 -34.65 15.97 0.62
CA ALA A 86 -33.49 16.88 0.68
C ALA A 86 -32.25 16.39 -0.08
N VAL A 87 -32.07 15.07 -0.26
CA VAL A 87 -30.91 14.52 -0.99
C VAL A 87 -31.08 14.72 -2.50
N GLU A 88 -32.29 14.55 -3.01
CA GLU A 88 -32.62 14.80 -4.43
C GLU A 88 -32.66 16.30 -4.73
N GLN A 89 -33.22 17.12 -3.82
CA GLN A 89 -33.20 18.58 -3.92
C GLN A 89 -31.79 19.16 -3.83
N GLY A 90 -30.92 18.66 -2.94
CA GLY A 90 -29.54 19.15 -2.82
C GLY A 90 -28.68 18.81 -4.04
N ALA A 91 -28.88 17.63 -4.64
CA ALA A 91 -28.24 17.26 -5.90
C ALA A 91 -28.76 18.13 -7.06
N MET A 92 -30.08 18.29 -7.21
CA MET A 92 -30.66 19.18 -8.23
C MET A 92 -30.26 20.64 -8.06
N GLN A 93 -30.16 21.14 -6.83
CA GLN A 93 -29.70 22.50 -6.51
C GLN A 93 -28.22 22.68 -6.90
N ALA A 94 -27.36 21.70 -6.58
CA ALA A 94 -25.95 21.74 -6.97
C ALA A 94 -25.76 21.70 -8.49
N PHE A 95 -26.58 20.90 -9.21
CA PHE A 95 -26.61 20.92 -10.67
C PHE A 95 -27.16 22.26 -11.22
N ALA A 96 -28.19 22.84 -10.61
CA ALA A 96 -28.77 24.11 -11.05
C ALA A 96 -27.81 25.31 -10.85
N ASP A 97 -27.07 25.31 -9.74
CA ASP A 97 -26.04 26.31 -9.43
C ASP A 97 -24.83 26.18 -10.37
N GLU A 98 -24.42 24.95 -10.70
CA GLU A 98 -23.28 24.71 -11.61
C GLU A 98 -23.60 25.08 -13.07
N TYR A 99 -24.86 24.97 -13.50
CA TYR A 99 -25.30 25.36 -14.84
C TYR A 99 -25.83 26.81 -14.94
N ASN A 100 -25.75 27.62 -13.86
CA ASN A 100 -26.30 28.98 -13.76
C ASN A 100 -27.64 29.14 -14.50
N LEU A 101 -28.58 28.22 -14.24
CA LEU A 101 -29.92 28.26 -14.79
C LEU A 101 -30.80 29.32 -14.08
N GLN A 102 -30.20 30.43 -13.60
CA GLN A 102 -30.93 31.63 -13.20
C GLN A 102 -31.55 32.29 -14.43
N VAL A 103 -32.54 31.62 -15.02
CA VAL A 103 -33.52 32.26 -15.88
C VAL A 103 -34.46 33.00 -14.94
N THR A 104 -34.15 34.27 -14.70
CA THR A 104 -35.08 35.26 -14.18
C THR A 104 -36.19 35.48 -15.21
N THR A 105 -37.15 34.55 -15.29
CA THR A 105 -38.41 34.85 -15.98
C THR A 105 -39.25 35.75 -15.10
N PHE A 106 -39.04 37.05 -15.22
CA PHE A 106 -40.03 38.05 -14.83
C PHE A 106 -41.20 37.95 -15.81
N TYR A 107 -42.19 37.11 -15.51
CA TYR A 107 -43.54 37.36 -16.02
C TYR A 107 -44.26 38.19 -14.98
N ASP A 108 -44.02 39.48 -15.14
CA ASP A 108 -45.01 40.51 -14.86
C ASP A 108 -46.31 40.14 -15.59
N GLY A 109 -47.35 39.92 -14.80
CA GLY A 109 -48.69 39.55 -15.25
C GLY A 109 -49.68 40.45 -14.55
N GLU A 110 -49.46 41.76 -14.73
CA GLU A 110 -50.43 42.78 -14.43
C GLU A 110 -51.85 42.38 -14.88
N LYS A 111 -52.81 42.59 -13.98
CA LYS A 111 -54.20 43.05 -14.19
C LYS A 111 -54.96 42.46 -15.40
N GLN A 112 -56.11 41.84 -15.14
CA GLN A 112 -57.45 42.47 -15.25
C GLN A 112 -58.47 41.69 -14.42
#